data_AF-A0A8K0XHV6-F1
#
_entry.id   AF-A0A8K0XHV6-F1
#
_cell.length_a   1.000
_cell.length_b   1.000
_cell.length_c   1.000
_cell.angle_alpha   90.00
_cell.angle_beta   90.00
_cell.angle_gamma   90.00
#
_symmetry.space_group_name_H-M   'P 1'
#
loop_
_entity.id
_entity.type
_entity.pdbx_description
1 polymer ?
#
loop_
_entity_poly.entity_id
_entity_poly.type
_entity_poly.pdbx_seq_one_letter_code
_entity_poly.pdbx_strand_id
1 'polypeptide(L)'
;MFQQFSASAPPDYGQTAIMGSLAGPSTVSPHPTATNPSAPQHQKPQPLVATGDWANELVQLAKTAELKKHSLTLQLHTAHIVSAYASLEQKDKAIQDIREQKNKLDSERARLLSALAEINADRDKVDLLEASITRECAELRQQIAALQDGEYAVAKADVDRLRAELGQPPLPPLQTTLDEKTSQYLRDRRVNGEKRTTSEAGADVQPTTSKRPRGRPKGSKNRGGKSGGSGAAGGGTT
;
A
#
# COMPACT_ATOMS: atom_id res chain seq x y z
N MET A 1 -41.37 4.29 -21.67
CA MET A 1 -39.96 4.73 -21.78
C MET A 1 -39.20 4.07 -20.63
N PHE A 2 -38.74 2.83 -20.86
CA PHE A 2 -38.10 2.00 -19.84
C PHE A 2 -36.58 2.20 -19.90
N GLN A 3 -35.98 2.72 -18.83
CA GLN A 3 -34.52 2.79 -18.69
C GLN A 3 -33.97 1.41 -18.37
N GLN A 4 -33.02 1.00 -19.20
CA GLN A 4 -32.33 -0.27 -19.18
C GLN A 4 -31.13 -0.15 -18.22
N PHE A 5 -31.15 -0.89 -17.10
CA PHE A 5 -30.01 -1.00 -16.20
C PHE A 5 -28.93 -1.88 -16.86
N SER A 6 -27.81 -1.27 -17.24
CA SER A 6 -26.63 -2.01 -17.68
C SER A 6 -25.86 -2.50 -16.45
N ALA A 7 -25.76 -3.82 -16.31
CA ALA A 7 -24.94 -4.47 -15.29
C ALA A 7 -23.45 -4.29 -15.64
N SER A 8 -22.71 -3.62 -14.77
CA SER A 8 -21.25 -3.57 -14.81
C SER A 8 -20.69 -4.92 -14.36
N ALA A 9 -19.93 -5.57 -15.24
CA ALA A 9 -19.20 -6.79 -14.91
C ALA A 9 -18.09 -6.52 -13.87
N PRO A 10 -17.76 -7.50 -13.01
CA PRO A 10 -16.63 -7.39 -12.08
C PRO A 10 -15.29 -7.50 -12.83
N PRO A 11 -14.20 -6.88 -12.33
CA PRO A 11 -12.88 -7.04 -12.91
C PRO A 11 -12.36 -8.47 -12.68
N ASP A 12 -12.10 -9.13 -13.80
CA ASP A 12 -11.38 -10.39 -13.95
C ASP A 12 -9.93 -10.19 -13.46
N TYR A 13 -9.63 -10.63 -12.24
CA TYR A 13 -8.26 -10.68 -11.75
C TYR A 13 -7.54 -11.84 -12.42
N GLY A 14 -6.87 -11.49 -13.51
CA GLY A 14 -6.11 -12.38 -14.37
C GLY A 14 -5.21 -13.35 -13.62
N GLN A 15 -5.39 -14.61 -14.00
CA GLN A 15 -4.40 -15.66 -14.05
C GLN A 15 -2.99 -15.13 -14.34
N THR A 16 -2.08 -15.29 -13.38
CA THR A 16 -0.66 -15.52 -13.68
C THR A 16 -0.38 -17.00 -13.51
N ALA A 17 -0.67 -17.75 -14.58
CA ALA A 17 -0.13 -19.07 -14.80
C ALA A 17 0.93 -18.98 -15.89
N ILE A 18 1.95 -19.85 -15.76
CA ILE A 18 2.79 -20.44 -16.81
C ILE A 18 4.28 -20.05 -16.81
N MET A 19 5.05 -21.07 -16.39
CA MET A 19 6.33 -21.57 -16.90
C MET A 19 7.66 -20.94 -16.47
N GLY A 20 8.44 -21.79 -15.78
CA GLY A 20 9.63 -22.33 -16.42
C GLY A 20 10.92 -22.06 -15.66
N SER A 21 11.36 -23.01 -14.84
CA SER A 21 12.75 -23.49 -14.95
C SER A 21 12.90 -24.83 -14.24
N LEU A 22 13.10 -25.86 -15.06
CA LEU A 22 13.66 -27.14 -14.69
C LEU A 22 15.14 -26.94 -14.34
N ALA A 23 15.53 -27.28 -13.12
CA ALA A 23 16.89 -27.72 -12.83
C ALA A 23 16.87 -28.56 -11.55
N GLY A 24 16.93 -29.88 -11.72
CA GLY A 24 17.28 -30.81 -10.65
C GLY A 24 18.69 -30.52 -10.12
N PRO A 25 19.03 -31.10 -8.97
CA PRO A 25 19.88 -32.27 -9.08
C PRO A 25 19.34 -33.48 -8.32
N SER A 26 18.96 -34.50 -9.08
CA SER A 26 19.10 -35.88 -8.64
C SER A 26 20.58 -36.18 -8.52
N THR A 27 21.04 -36.59 -7.33
CA THR A 27 22.14 -37.56 -7.18
C THR A 27 22.11 -38.09 -5.76
N VAL A 28 21.37 -39.19 -5.58
CA VAL A 28 21.57 -40.11 -4.46
C VAL A 28 22.69 -41.04 -4.90
N SER A 29 23.82 -41.03 -4.21
CA SER A 29 24.90 -42.01 -4.40
C SER A 29 25.28 -42.62 -3.05
N PRO A 30 24.83 -43.84 -2.74
CA PRO A 30 25.53 -44.73 -1.84
C PRO A 30 26.31 -45.76 -2.68
N HIS A 31 27.63 -45.62 -2.73
CA HIS A 31 28.52 -46.69 -3.18
C HIS A 31 29.53 -46.99 -2.07
N PRO A 32 29.35 -48.08 -1.30
CA PRO A 32 30.46 -48.74 -0.65
C PRO A 32 31.28 -49.52 -1.70
N THR A 33 32.57 -49.23 -1.73
CA THR A 33 33.60 -49.90 -2.53
C THR A 33 33.65 -51.40 -2.22
N ALA A 34 33.58 -52.20 -3.28
CA ALA A 34 33.85 -53.63 -3.28
C ALA A 34 35.35 -53.92 -3.48
N THR A 35 35.92 -54.80 -2.64
CA THR A 35 37.15 -55.62 -2.82
C THR A 35 37.29 -56.44 -1.52
N ASN A 36 37.44 -57.76 -1.41
CA ASN A 36 37.64 -58.91 -2.30
C ASN A 36 37.10 -60.17 -1.57
N PRO A 37 36.51 -61.15 -2.26
CA PRO A 37 36.26 -62.47 -1.70
C PRO A 37 37.51 -63.35 -1.78
N SER A 38 37.96 -63.87 -0.64
CA SER A 38 38.98 -64.94 -0.57
C SER A 38 38.38 -66.27 -1.02
N ALA A 39 39.11 -66.97 -1.89
CA ALA A 39 38.71 -68.22 -2.52
C ALA A 39 38.45 -69.37 -1.53
N PRO A 40 37.48 -70.27 -1.82
CA PRO A 40 37.23 -71.46 -1.01
C PRO A 40 38.20 -72.60 -1.35
N GLN A 41 38.81 -73.18 -0.32
CA GLN A 41 39.55 -74.43 -0.42
C GLN A 41 38.60 -75.62 -0.69
N HIS A 42 38.96 -76.42 -1.69
CA HIS A 42 38.37 -77.72 -1.98
C HIS A 42 38.48 -78.67 -0.77
N GLN A 43 37.34 -79.11 -0.24
CA GLN A 43 37.25 -80.34 0.54
C GLN A 43 36.29 -81.31 -0.16
N LYS A 44 36.72 -82.58 -0.19
CA LYS A 44 36.19 -83.70 -0.98
C LYS A 44 34.68 -83.93 -0.73
N PRO A 45 33.92 -84.40 -1.75
CA PRO A 45 32.51 -84.70 -1.61
C PRO A 45 32.35 -85.95 -0.72
N GLN A 46 32.02 -85.74 0.55
CA GLN A 46 31.40 -86.80 1.33
C GLN A 46 29.91 -86.87 0.97
N PRO A 47 29.33 -88.08 0.86
CA PRO A 47 27.91 -88.24 0.58
C PRO A 47 27.11 -87.67 1.74
N LEU A 48 26.54 -86.49 1.51
CA LEU A 48 25.71 -85.74 2.44
C LEU A 48 24.37 -86.47 2.57
N VAL A 49 24.32 -87.47 3.45
CA VAL A 49 23.06 -88.11 3.84
C VAL A 49 22.26 -87.05 4.60
N ALA A 50 21.28 -86.47 3.93
CA ALA A 50 20.36 -85.47 4.45
C ALA A 50 19.57 -86.03 5.64
N THR A 51 20.17 -85.96 6.82
CA THR A 51 19.57 -86.33 8.09
C THR A 51 19.52 -85.05 8.93
N GLY A 52 18.56 -84.16 8.62
CA GLY A 52 18.35 -82.93 9.40
C GLY A 52 17.56 -81.83 8.66
N ASP A 53 16.37 -81.53 9.15
CA ASP A 53 15.74 -80.20 9.25
C ASP A 53 15.60 -79.24 8.05
N TRP A 54 15.78 -79.67 6.80
CA TRP A 54 15.52 -78.81 5.61
C TRP A 54 14.09 -78.21 5.59
N ALA A 55 13.10 -78.95 6.08
CA ALA A 55 11.72 -78.47 6.19
C ALA A 55 11.59 -77.31 7.20
N ASN A 56 12.34 -77.35 8.30
CA ASN A 56 12.38 -76.27 9.29
C ASN A 56 13.06 -75.03 8.72
N GLU A 57 14.16 -75.19 7.97
CA GLU A 57 14.86 -74.08 7.31
C GLU A 57 13.98 -73.38 6.26
N LEU A 58 13.21 -74.15 5.47
CA LEU A 58 12.29 -73.57 4.48
C LEU A 58 11.16 -72.77 5.16
N VAL A 59 10.60 -73.28 6.25
CA VAL A 59 9.59 -72.56 7.06
C VAL A 59 10.18 -71.29 7.68
N GLN A 60 11.41 -71.33 8.18
CA GLN A 60 12.12 -70.14 8.70
C GLN A 60 12.37 -69.10 7.61
N LEU A 61 12.77 -69.54 6.41
CA LEU A 61 12.98 -68.64 5.27
C LEU A 61 11.67 -67.97 4.84
N ALA A 62 10.57 -68.71 4.77
CA ALA A 62 9.24 -68.18 4.46
C ALA A 62 8.79 -67.14 5.50
N LYS A 63 8.90 -67.45 6.79
CA LYS A 63 8.60 -66.50 7.89
C LYS A 63 9.48 -65.25 7.82
N THR A 64 10.76 -65.41 7.50
CA THR A 64 11.68 -64.28 7.33
C THR A 64 11.30 -63.41 6.14
N ALA A 65 10.88 -64.00 5.02
CA ALA A 65 10.40 -63.26 3.86
C ALA A 65 9.10 -62.50 4.16
N GLU A 66 8.16 -63.13 4.85
CA GLU A 66 6.90 -62.52 5.27
C GLU A 66 7.14 -61.36 6.26
N LEU A 67 8.01 -61.55 7.25
CA LEU A 67 8.42 -60.48 8.16
C LEU A 67 9.03 -59.29 7.42
N LYS A 68 9.92 -59.55 6.45
CA LYS A 68 10.53 -58.49 5.62
C LYS A 68 9.47 -57.73 4.81
N LYS A 69 8.49 -58.43 4.24
CA LYS A 69 7.36 -57.82 3.52
C LYS A 69 6.56 -56.89 4.45
N HIS A 70 6.21 -57.34 5.65
CA HIS A 70 5.49 -56.51 6.63
C HIS A 70 6.31 -55.32 7.10
N SER A 71 7.60 -55.52 7.36
CA SER A 71 8.52 -54.45 7.75
C SER A 71 8.61 -53.36 6.68
N LEU A 72 8.76 -53.75 5.41
CA LEU A 72 8.77 -52.80 4.30
C LEU A 72 7.45 -52.04 4.15
N THR A 73 6.32 -52.74 4.29
CA THR A 73 4.99 -52.13 4.24
C THR A 73 4.82 -51.09 5.34
N LEU A 74 5.24 -51.40 6.56
CA LEU A 74 5.22 -50.47 7.69
C LEU A 74 6.13 -49.26 7.46
N GLN A 75 7.33 -49.46 6.90
CA GLN A 75 8.24 -48.36 6.54
C GLN A 75 7.63 -47.42 5.51
N LEU A 76 6.97 -47.96 4.48
CA LEU A 76 6.30 -47.18 3.45
C LEU A 76 5.14 -46.36 4.03
N HIS A 77 4.29 -46.96 4.86
CA HIS A 77 3.24 -46.23 5.57
C HIS A 77 3.80 -45.15 6.49
N THR A 78 4.90 -45.44 7.20
CA THR A 78 5.58 -44.45 8.06
C THR A 78 6.06 -43.26 7.24
N ALA A 79 6.69 -43.49 6.08
CA ALA A 79 7.12 -42.41 5.19
C ALA A 79 5.93 -41.56 4.71
N HIS A 80 4.82 -42.20 4.33
CA HIS A 80 3.60 -41.50 3.91
C HIS A 80 3.02 -40.65 5.04
N ILE A 81 2.94 -41.17 6.26
CA ILE A 81 2.44 -40.44 7.43
C ILE A 81 3.32 -39.22 7.71
N VAL A 82 4.65 -39.38 7.72
CA VAL A 82 5.59 -38.28 7.96
C VAL A 82 5.48 -37.20 6.87
N SER A 83 5.39 -37.59 5.60
CA SER A 83 5.21 -36.65 4.49
C SER A 83 3.89 -35.90 4.56
N ALA A 84 2.79 -36.58 4.92
CA ALA A 84 1.50 -35.95 5.11
C ALA A 84 1.52 -34.99 6.30
N TYR A 85 2.20 -35.35 7.39
CA TYR A 85 2.35 -34.50 8.57
C TYR A 85 3.13 -33.21 8.26
N ALA A 86 4.26 -33.30 7.55
CA ALA A 86 5.02 -32.12 7.12
C ALA A 86 4.18 -31.19 6.22
N SER A 87 3.36 -31.78 5.34
CA SER A 87 2.45 -31.01 4.47
C SER A 87 1.32 -30.33 5.27
N LEU A 88 0.83 -30.97 6.32
CA LEU A 88 -0.18 -30.41 7.23
C LEU A 88 0.40 -29.21 7.98
N GLU A 89 1.58 -29.35 8.57
CA GLU A 89 2.26 -28.28 9.30
C GLU A 89 2.53 -27.04 8.42
N GLN A 90 2.97 -27.26 7.18
CA GLN A 90 3.15 -26.18 6.22
C GLN A 90 1.84 -25.44 5.92
N LYS A 91 0.72 -26.16 5.77
CA LYS A 91 -0.59 -25.56 5.53
C LYS A 91 -1.11 -24.83 6.76
N ASP A 92 -0.91 -25.36 7.96
CA ASP A 92 -1.31 -24.69 9.20
C ASP A 92 -0.58 -23.37 9.39
N LYS A 93 0.73 -23.33 9.09
CA LYS A 93 1.49 -22.08 9.07
C LYS A 93 0.93 -21.09 8.04
N ALA A 94 0.67 -21.54 6.81
CA ALA A 94 0.09 -20.69 5.78
C ALA A 94 -1.29 -20.13 6.19
N ILE A 95 -2.12 -20.93 6.88
CA ILE A 95 -3.41 -20.48 7.44
C ILE A 95 -3.19 -19.38 8.49
N GLN A 96 -2.20 -19.52 9.37
CA GLN A 96 -1.86 -18.50 10.35
C GLN A 96 -1.42 -17.19 9.68
N ASP A 97 -0.52 -17.28 8.71
CA ASP A 97 -0.03 -16.12 7.96
C ASP A 97 -1.18 -15.38 7.25
N ILE A 98 -2.10 -16.11 6.61
CA ILE A 98 -3.29 -15.54 5.95
C ILE A 98 -4.23 -14.88 6.97
N ARG A 99 -4.43 -15.48 8.14
CA ARG A 99 -5.27 -14.89 9.21
C ARG A 99 -4.68 -13.58 9.73
N GLU A 100 -3.37 -13.50 9.90
CA GLU A 100 -2.70 -12.27 10.33
C GLU A 100 -2.82 -11.17 9.28
N GLN A 101 -2.59 -11.49 8.00
CA GLN A 101 -2.78 -10.55 6.89
C GLN A 101 -4.22 -10.02 6.82
N LYS A 102 -5.21 -10.91 6.99
CA LYS A 102 -6.62 -10.52 7.04
C LYS A 102 -6.88 -9.54 8.20
N ASN A 103 -6.41 -9.86 9.40
CA ASN A 103 -6.61 -8.99 10.57
C ASN A 103 -5.99 -7.60 10.37
N LYS A 104 -4.83 -7.53 9.72
CA LYS A 104 -4.17 -6.26 9.36
C LYS A 104 -5.02 -5.44 8.38
N LEU A 105 -5.56 -6.08 7.35
CA LEU A 105 -6.43 -5.42 6.37
C LEU A 105 -7.75 -4.96 7.00
N ASP A 106 -8.35 -5.76 7.88
CA ASP A 106 -9.58 -5.40 8.60
C ASP A 106 -9.36 -4.18 9.51
N SER A 107 -8.19 -4.10 10.18
CA SER A 107 -7.80 -2.95 11.00
C SER A 107 -7.61 -1.68 10.16
N GLU A 108 -6.96 -1.79 9.01
CA GLU A 108 -6.77 -0.66 8.09
C GLU A 108 -8.10 -0.19 7.49
N ARG A 109 -9.00 -1.13 7.14
CA ARG A 109 -10.36 -0.81 6.69
C ARG A 109 -11.11 -0.02 7.76
N ALA A 110 -11.03 -0.43 9.03
CA ALA A 110 -11.67 0.29 10.13
C ALA A 110 -11.09 1.71 10.29
N ARG A 111 -9.77 1.86 10.22
CA ARG A 111 -9.08 3.16 10.28
C ARG A 111 -9.53 4.11 9.18
N LEU A 112 -9.59 3.62 7.93
CA LEU A 112 -10.01 4.40 6.77
C LEU A 112 -11.48 4.82 6.85
N LEU A 113 -12.35 3.94 7.36
CA LEU A 113 -13.76 4.28 7.58
C LEU A 113 -13.92 5.38 8.64
N SER A 114 -13.12 5.36 9.71
CA SER A 114 -13.11 6.44 10.71
C SER A 114 -12.69 7.77 10.08
N ALA A 115 -11.58 7.78 9.33
CA ALA A 115 -11.09 8.98 8.66
C ALA A 115 -12.11 9.54 7.65
N LEU A 116 -12.82 8.67 6.92
CA LEU A 116 -13.86 9.11 6.00
C LEU A 116 -15.05 9.73 6.75
N ALA A 117 -15.42 9.19 7.91
CA ALA A 117 -16.47 9.76 8.75
C ALA A 117 -16.09 11.16 9.26
N GLU A 118 -14.84 11.35 9.68
CA GLU A 118 -14.31 12.67 10.10
C GLU A 118 -14.35 13.69 8.95
N ILE A 119 -13.87 13.33 7.76
CA ILE A 119 -13.91 14.21 6.57
C ILE A 119 -15.34 14.62 6.23
N ASN A 120 -16.30 13.69 6.32
CA ASN A 120 -17.70 14.01 6.08
C ASN A 120 -18.25 14.99 7.12
N ALA A 121 -17.92 14.81 8.41
CA ALA A 121 -18.33 15.72 9.47
C ALA A 121 -17.74 17.13 9.28
N ASP A 122 -16.46 17.21 8.87
CA ASP A 122 -15.80 18.48 8.58
C ASP A 122 -16.41 19.17 7.36
N ARG A 123 -16.75 18.41 6.30
CA ARG A 123 -17.47 18.95 5.14
C ARG A 123 -18.81 19.54 5.57
N ASP A 124 -19.61 18.79 6.32
CA ASP A 124 -20.92 19.25 6.76
C ASP A 124 -20.82 20.52 7.65
N LYS A 125 -19.74 20.64 8.44
CA LYS A 125 -19.43 21.85 9.21
C LYS A 125 -19.07 23.03 8.31
N VAL A 126 -18.25 22.82 7.26
CA VAL A 126 -17.90 23.85 6.28
C VAL A 126 -19.15 24.31 5.53
N ASP A 127 -20.00 23.39 5.09
CA ASP A 127 -21.25 23.70 4.39
C ASP A 127 -22.17 24.59 5.25
N LEU A 128 -22.26 24.31 6.56
CA LEU A 128 -23.03 25.12 7.51
C LEU A 128 -22.44 26.54 7.66
N LEU A 129 -21.11 26.65 7.76
CA LEU A 129 -20.42 27.95 7.85
C LEU A 129 -20.56 28.76 6.56
N GLU A 130 -20.44 28.11 5.39
CA GLU A 130 -20.65 28.75 4.09
C GLU A 130 -22.07 29.29 3.97
N ALA A 131 -23.08 28.50 4.37
CA ALA A 131 -24.47 28.94 4.35
C ALA A 131 -24.71 30.15 5.27
N SER A 132 -24.10 30.16 6.48
CA SER A 132 -24.18 31.30 7.40
C SER A 132 -23.55 32.55 6.80
N ILE A 133 -22.30 32.47 6.34
CA ILE A 133 -21.57 33.61 5.77
C ILE A 133 -22.26 34.13 4.51
N THR A 134 -22.82 33.24 3.69
CA THR A 134 -23.58 33.62 2.49
C THR A 134 -24.82 34.44 2.85
N ARG A 135 -25.55 34.03 3.89
CA ARG A 135 -26.71 34.78 4.39
C ARG A 135 -26.29 36.14 4.94
N GLU A 136 -25.27 36.19 5.79
CA GLU A 136 -24.74 37.44 6.35
C GLU A 136 -24.27 38.40 5.26
N CYS A 137 -23.60 37.89 4.22
CA CYS A 137 -23.20 38.69 3.06
C CYS A 137 -24.41 39.26 2.30
N ALA A 138 -25.48 38.49 2.14
CA ALA A 138 -26.71 38.96 1.51
C ALA A 138 -27.39 40.06 2.34
N GLU A 139 -27.47 39.87 3.65
CA GLU A 139 -28.02 40.86 4.60
C GLU A 139 -27.21 42.16 4.59
N LEU A 140 -25.87 42.08 4.64
CA LEU A 140 -25.00 43.26 4.57
C LEU A 140 -25.13 44.00 3.23
N ARG A 141 -25.22 43.28 2.11
CA ARG A 141 -25.46 43.90 0.79
C ARG A 141 -26.79 44.62 0.76
N GLN A 142 -27.85 44.02 1.31
CA GLN A 142 -29.15 44.65 1.42
C GLN A 142 -29.11 45.90 2.31
N GLN A 143 -28.43 45.84 3.45
CA GLN A 143 -28.27 46.98 4.35
C GLN A 143 -27.48 48.13 3.70
N ILE A 144 -26.42 47.82 2.96
CA ILE A 144 -25.65 48.80 2.20
C ILE A 144 -26.54 49.49 1.16
N ALA A 145 -27.29 48.72 0.37
CA ALA A 145 -28.21 49.28 -0.63
C ALA A 145 -29.26 50.20 0.02
N ALA A 146 -29.87 49.77 1.12
CA ALA A 146 -30.86 50.57 1.84
C ALA A 146 -30.29 51.90 2.35
N LEU A 147 -29.06 51.90 2.88
CA LEU A 147 -28.39 53.12 3.34
C LEU A 147 -27.99 54.03 2.18
N GLN A 148 -27.49 53.46 1.08
CA GLN A 148 -27.06 54.19 -0.10
C GLN A 148 -28.23 54.92 -0.77
N ASP A 149 -29.36 54.25 -0.94
CA ASP A 149 -30.54 54.81 -1.62
C ASP A 149 -31.41 55.68 -0.69
N GLY A 150 -31.27 55.51 0.62
CA GLY A 150 -32.02 56.25 1.63
C GLY A 150 -31.27 57.46 2.17
N GLU A 151 -30.90 57.38 3.45
CA GLU A 151 -30.38 58.51 4.23
C GLU A 151 -29.10 59.11 3.66
N TYR A 152 -28.19 58.28 3.11
CA TYR A 152 -26.93 58.76 2.55
C TYR A 152 -27.16 59.64 1.31
N ALA A 153 -28.04 59.23 0.40
CA ALA A 153 -28.33 60.00 -0.82
C ALA A 153 -28.91 61.38 -0.49
N VAL A 154 -29.85 61.44 0.46
CA VAL A 154 -30.46 62.70 0.92
C VAL A 154 -29.40 63.60 1.55
N ALA A 155 -28.62 63.07 2.49
CA ALA A 155 -27.57 63.84 3.16
C ALA A 155 -26.49 64.32 2.18
N LYS A 156 -26.10 63.50 1.19
CA LYS A 156 -25.13 63.90 0.17
C LYS A 156 -25.67 65.06 -0.68
N ALA A 157 -26.92 64.98 -1.12
CA ALA A 157 -27.55 66.04 -1.92
C ALA A 157 -27.60 67.37 -1.16
N ASP A 158 -27.93 67.34 0.14
CA ASP A 158 -27.92 68.53 0.99
C ASP A 158 -26.52 69.14 1.15
N VAL A 159 -25.50 68.30 1.38
CA VAL A 159 -24.11 68.77 1.49
C VAL A 159 -23.62 69.36 0.17
N ASP A 160 -23.91 68.71 -0.96
CA ASP A 160 -23.50 69.21 -2.28
C ASP A 160 -24.19 70.53 -2.63
N ARG A 161 -25.46 70.72 -2.23
CA ARG A 161 -26.16 72.01 -2.33
C ARG A 161 -25.47 73.10 -1.52
N LEU A 162 -25.16 72.85 -0.25
CA LEU A 162 -24.45 73.82 0.61
C LEU A 162 -23.06 74.16 0.07
N ARG A 163 -22.35 73.17 -0.48
CA ARG A 163 -21.05 73.38 -1.14
C ARG A 163 -21.17 74.27 -2.36
N ALA A 164 -22.20 74.07 -3.19
CA ALA A 164 -22.47 74.91 -4.34
C ALA A 164 -22.74 76.37 -3.92
N GLU A 165 -23.49 76.60 -2.84
CA GLU A 165 -23.73 77.94 -2.27
C GLU A 165 -22.44 78.62 -1.79
N LEU A 166 -21.46 77.84 -1.30
CA LEU A 166 -20.14 78.33 -0.87
C LEU A 166 -19.10 78.39 -2.01
N GLY A 167 -19.47 78.05 -3.25
CA GLY A 167 -18.56 78.01 -4.39
C GLY A 167 -17.54 76.86 -4.35
N GLN A 168 -17.80 75.80 -3.57
CA GLN A 168 -16.97 74.61 -3.48
C GLN A 168 -17.45 73.51 -4.44
N PRO A 169 -16.54 72.66 -4.95
CA PRO A 169 -16.93 71.52 -5.79
C PRO A 169 -17.70 70.44 -4.99
N PRO A 170 -18.58 69.67 -5.66
CA PRO A 170 -19.34 68.60 -5.02
C PRO A 170 -18.43 67.49 -4.47
N LEU A 171 -18.94 66.74 -3.50
CA LEU A 171 -18.22 65.60 -2.93
C LEU A 171 -18.02 64.48 -3.95
N PRO A 172 -16.87 63.76 -3.88
CA PRO A 172 -16.65 62.54 -4.65
C PRO A 172 -17.77 61.51 -4.43
N PRO A 173 -18.05 60.64 -5.42
CA PRO A 173 -19.03 59.59 -5.25
C PRO A 173 -18.55 58.54 -4.24
N LEU A 174 -19.48 57.95 -3.49
CA LEU A 174 -19.20 56.92 -2.48
C LEU A 174 -18.37 55.75 -3.04
N GLN A 175 -18.58 55.42 -4.32
CA GLN A 175 -17.86 54.35 -5.00
C GLN A 175 -16.34 54.55 -4.97
N THR A 176 -15.85 55.79 -5.13
CA THR A 176 -14.41 56.09 -5.09
C THR A 176 -13.81 55.72 -3.74
N THR A 177 -14.50 56.01 -2.63
CA THR A 177 -14.04 55.65 -1.29
C THR A 177 -14.09 54.13 -1.06
N LEU A 178 -15.08 53.43 -1.60
CA LEU A 178 -15.17 51.97 -1.53
C LEU A 178 -14.04 51.28 -2.31
N ASP A 179 -13.70 51.79 -3.48
CA ASP A 179 -12.61 51.27 -4.32
C ASP A 179 -11.25 51.45 -3.64
N GLU A 180 -11.02 52.60 -2.99
CA GLU A 180 -9.82 52.85 -2.18
C GLU A 180 -9.70 51.87 -1.01
N LYS A 181 -10.80 51.62 -0.28
CA LYS A 181 -10.85 50.66 0.83
C LYS A 181 -10.61 49.23 0.36
N THR A 182 -11.21 48.85 -0.77
CA THR A 182 -11.00 47.54 -1.40
C THR A 182 -9.53 47.35 -1.80
N SER A 183 -8.94 48.38 -2.40
CA SER A 183 -7.52 48.41 -2.77
C SER A 183 -6.60 48.35 -1.55
N GLN A 184 -6.99 48.93 -0.43
CA GLN A 184 -6.28 48.83 0.84
C GLN A 184 -6.35 47.41 1.40
N TYR A 185 -7.53 46.80 1.44
CA TYR A 185 -7.70 45.41 1.89
C TYR A 185 -6.87 44.42 1.06
N LEU A 186 -6.85 44.58 -0.28
CA LEU A 186 -6.04 43.73 -1.15
C LEU A 186 -4.53 43.90 -0.90
N ARG A 187 -4.08 45.12 -0.61
CA ARG A 187 -2.69 45.39 -0.20
C ARG A 187 -2.37 44.72 1.13
N ASP A 188 -3.22 44.88 2.13
CA ASP A 188 -3.03 44.28 3.46
C ASP A 188 -3.02 42.75 3.38
N ARG A 189 -3.91 42.17 2.57
CA ARG A 189 -3.94 40.73 2.31
C ARG A 189 -2.66 40.24 1.62
N ARG A 190 -2.08 41.01 0.71
CA ARG A 190 -0.80 40.66 0.06
C ARG A 190 0.36 40.68 1.07
N VAL A 191 0.37 41.65 1.98
CA VAL A 191 1.44 41.79 2.99
C VAL A 191 1.31 40.75 4.12
N ASN A 192 0.08 40.42 4.53
CA ASN A 192 -0.17 39.52 5.66
C ASN A 192 -0.49 38.06 5.27
N GLY A 193 -0.79 37.79 3.99
CA GLY A 193 -1.28 36.49 3.50
C GLY A 193 -0.28 35.35 3.66
N GLU A 194 1.02 35.62 3.62
CA GLU A 194 2.08 34.61 3.73
C GLU A 194 2.10 33.89 5.10
N LYS A 195 1.59 34.53 6.16
CA LYS A 195 1.72 34.01 7.54
C LYS A 195 0.60 33.06 7.98
N ARG A 196 -0.51 32.95 7.24
CA ARG A 196 -1.70 32.22 7.69
C ARG A 196 -1.91 30.85 7.07
N THR A 197 -1.22 30.50 5.99
CA THR A 197 -1.47 29.23 5.27
C THR A 197 -0.62 28.04 5.74
N THR A 198 0.32 28.23 6.67
CA THR A 198 1.27 27.16 7.07
C THR A 198 1.09 26.65 8.50
N SER A 199 0.16 27.21 9.28
CA SER A 199 0.13 26.98 10.74
C SER A 199 -1.05 26.13 11.24
N GLU A 200 -1.98 25.71 10.37
CA GLU A 200 -3.22 25.04 10.82
C GLU A 200 -3.65 23.83 9.98
N ALA A 201 -2.69 23.13 9.35
CA ALA A 201 -2.92 21.80 8.80
C ALA A 201 -2.05 20.78 9.55
N GLY A 202 -2.63 20.13 10.57
CA GLY A 202 -2.24 18.79 11.00
C GLY A 202 -1.20 18.68 12.11
N ALA A 203 -1.52 19.17 13.31
CA ALA A 203 -0.90 18.68 14.55
C ALA A 203 -1.73 17.52 15.11
N ASP A 204 -1.55 16.30 14.58
CA ASP A 204 -1.68 15.08 15.40
C ASP A 204 -1.08 13.83 14.71
N VAL A 205 0.25 13.65 14.86
CA VAL A 205 0.86 12.31 14.84
C VAL A 205 1.87 12.24 15.99
N GLN A 206 1.46 11.44 16.97
CA GLN A 206 2.08 11.04 18.23
C GLN A 206 3.57 10.64 18.17
N PRO A 207 4.35 10.81 19.27
CA PRO A 207 5.76 10.48 19.33
C PRO A 207 5.99 9.01 19.70
N THR A 208 6.71 8.26 18.85
CA THR A 208 7.35 7.01 19.26
C THR A 208 8.85 7.13 19.21
N THR A 209 9.43 6.96 20.40
CA THR A 209 10.84 6.89 20.71
C THR A 209 11.52 5.69 20.03
N SER A 210 12.84 5.83 19.85
CA SER A 210 13.86 4.75 19.86
C SER A 210 14.58 4.40 18.53
N LYS A 211 15.85 4.83 18.51
CA LYS A 211 17.05 4.15 17.97
C LYS A 211 17.26 4.09 16.45
N ARG A 212 18.20 4.93 15.97
CA ARG A 212 19.52 4.48 15.45
C ARG A 212 20.47 5.66 15.19
N PRO A 213 21.76 5.59 15.59
CA PRO A 213 22.75 6.60 15.29
C PRO A 213 23.14 6.50 13.82
N ARG A 214 22.93 7.59 13.06
CA ARG A 214 23.38 7.69 11.67
C ARG A 214 24.91 7.79 11.64
N GLY A 215 25.55 6.64 11.45
CA GLY A 215 26.93 6.56 10.98
C GLY A 215 27.05 7.30 9.66
N ARG A 216 27.63 8.50 9.73
CA ARG A 216 28.04 9.30 8.58
C ARG A 216 29.15 8.54 7.84
N PRO A 217 28.99 8.14 6.57
CA PRO A 217 30.12 7.69 5.79
C PRO A 217 31.02 8.91 5.54
N LYS A 218 32.17 8.98 6.21
CA LYS A 218 33.27 9.87 5.83
C LYS A 218 33.92 9.29 4.58
N GLY A 219 33.78 9.95 3.44
CA GLY A 219 34.53 9.55 2.25
C GLY A 219 34.06 10.18 0.95
N SER A 220 33.99 11.51 0.87
CA SER A 220 34.05 12.20 -0.43
C SER A 220 35.51 12.23 -0.89
N LYS A 221 35.83 11.49 -1.95
CA LYS A 221 37.00 11.74 -2.81
C LYS A 221 36.60 11.55 -4.27
N ASN A 222 36.66 12.67 -4.99
CA ASN A 222 36.58 12.78 -6.45
C ASN A 222 37.49 11.79 -7.18
N ARG A 223 37.07 11.33 -8.38
CA ARG A 223 37.94 11.30 -9.58
C ARG A 223 37.18 10.96 -10.88
N GLY A 224 37.33 11.85 -11.88
CA GLY A 224 37.24 11.57 -13.32
C GLY A 224 35.81 11.58 -13.89
N GLY A 225 35.38 12.49 -14.78
CA GLY A 225 36.13 13.29 -15.75
C GLY A 225 36.43 12.52 -17.03
N LYS A 226 35.45 12.42 -17.95
CA LYS A 226 35.60 12.21 -19.42
C LYS A 226 34.21 12.39 -20.06
N SER A 227 33.82 13.52 -20.66
CA SER A 227 34.23 14.17 -21.92
C SER A 227 33.88 13.39 -23.21
N GLY A 228 33.00 13.99 -24.03
CA GLY A 228 32.85 13.79 -25.48
C GLY A 228 31.87 12.68 -25.88
N GLY A 229 30.95 12.83 -26.84
CA GLY A 229 30.65 13.86 -27.83
C GLY A 229 29.47 13.32 -28.68
N SER A 230 28.52 14.16 -29.08
CA SER A 230 28.40 14.74 -30.43
C SER A 230 27.53 13.93 -31.40
N GLY A 231 26.64 14.62 -32.13
CA GLY A 231 25.81 14.10 -33.24
C GLY A 231 24.30 14.32 -32.98
N ALA A 232 23.67 15.46 -33.30
CA ALA A 232 23.45 16.15 -34.58
C ALA A 232 22.34 15.54 -35.47
N ALA A 233 21.41 16.44 -35.82
CA ALA A 233 20.71 16.61 -37.11
C ALA A 233 19.35 15.91 -37.40
N GLY A 234 18.44 16.76 -37.90
CA GLY A 234 17.33 16.45 -38.83
C GLY A 234 15.94 16.51 -38.20
N GLY A 235 14.97 17.33 -38.60
CA GLY A 235 14.83 18.23 -39.74
C GLY A 235 13.43 18.10 -40.35
N GLY A 236 12.72 19.22 -40.53
CA GLY A 236 11.59 19.42 -41.48
C GLY A 236 10.27 18.70 -41.14
N THR A 237 9.10 19.08 -41.65
CA THR A 237 8.67 20.12 -42.59
C THR A 237 7.14 20.14 -42.55
N THR A 238 6.55 21.30 -42.88
CA THR A 238 5.17 21.59 -43.35
C THR A 238 3.99 21.19 -42.48
#